data_AF-A0A800LVC4-F1
#
_entry.id   AF-A0A800LVC4-F1
#
_cell.length_a   1.000
_cell.length_b   1.000
_cell.length_c   1.000
_cell.angle_alpha   90.00
_cell.angle_beta   90.00
_cell.angle_gamma   90.00
#
_symmetry.space_group_name_H-M   'P 1'
#
loop_
_entity.id
_entity.type
_entity.pdbx_description
1 polymer ?
#
loop_
_entity_poly.entity_id
_entity_poly.type
_entity_poly.pdbx_seq_one_letter_code
_entity_poly.pdbx_strand_id
1 'polypeptide(L)'
;MNVPAELSDVRQQWTDVRIVFKETLDELPDEELIYCYFSHPLAGNFTCQDGLVFLIKHLNHHQPQWTKLLARVMMDLDANSR
;
A
#
# COMPACT_ATOMS: atom_id res chain seq x y z
N MET A 1 19.70 -11.33 -4.78
CA MET A 1 20.40 -10.12 -4.29
C MET A 1 19.40 -8.99 -4.45
N ASN A 2 18.85 -8.46 -3.35
CA ASN A 2 17.77 -7.47 -3.42
C ASN A 2 18.40 -6.09 -3.64
N VAL A 3 18.49 -5.67 -4.90
CA VAL A 3 18.96 -4.33 -5.25
C VAL A 3 17.90 -3.35 -4.75
N PRO A 4 18.26 -2.29 -3.99
CA PRO A 4 17.30 -1.25 -3.65
C PRO A 4 16.72 -0.71 -4.96
N ALA A 5 15.41 -0.81 -5.12
CA ALA A 5 14.74 -0.23 -6.28
C ALA A 5 15.08 1.27 -6.33
N GLU A 6 15.54 1.76 -7.48
CA GLU A 6 15.72 3.19 -7.67
C GLU A 6 14.36 3.88 -7.46
N LEU A 7 14.36 5.13 -7.01
CA LEU A 7 13.09 5.83 -6.68
C LEU A 7 12.13 5.89 -7.87
N SER A 8 12.65 5.90 -9.10
CA SER A 8 11.87 5.77 -10.34
C SER A 8 11.13 4.43 -10.43
N ASP A 9 11.81 3.35 -10.06
CA ASP A 9 11.29 1.99 -10.12
C ASP A 9 10.17 1.80 -9.09
N VAL A 10 10.31 2.40 -7.91
CA VAL A 10 9.27 2.37 -6.87
C VAL A 10 7.99 3.07 -7.33
N ARG A 11 8.09 4.21 -8.02
CA ARG A 11 6.90 4.92 -8.54
C ARG A 11 6.18 4.10 -9.61
N GLN A 12 6.94 3.49 -10.52
CA GLN A 12 6.36 2.67 -11.58
C GLN A 12 5.69 1.42 -10.98
N GLN A 13 6.39 0.70 -10.11
CA GLN A 13 5.84 -0.47 -9.41
C GLN A 13 4.56 -0.14 -8.64
N TRP A 14 4.53 1.00 -7.95
CA TRP A 14 3.32 1.46 -7.25
C TRP A 14 2.15 1.71 -8.20
N THR A 15 2.43 2.30 -9.36
CA THR A 15 1.41 2.56 -10.40
C THR A 15 0.87 1.26 -10.95
N ASP A 16 1.76 0.34 -11.32
CA ASP A 16 1.41 -0.95 -11.93
C ASP A 16 0.57 -1.81 -10.97
N VAL A 17 1.00 -1.91 -9.71
CA VAL A 17 0.25 -2.66 -8.68
C VAL A 17 -1.16 -2.11 -8.50
N ARG A 18 -1.33 -0.78 -8.54
CA ARG A 18 -2.65 -0.16 -8.39
C ARG A 18 -3.57 -0.37 -9.59
N ILE A 19 -3.01 -0.42 -10.80
CA ILE A 19 -3.78 -0.74 -12.01
C ILE A 19 -4.32 -2.16 -11.90
N VAL A 20 -3.43 -3.13 -11.69
CA VAL A 20 -3.81 -4.54 -11.58
C VAL A 20 -4.78 -4.76 -10.41
N PHE A 21 -4.55 -4.11 -9.27
CA PHE A 21 -5.46 -4.21 -8.13
C PHE A 21 -6.85 -3.65 -8.44
N LYS A 22 -6.93 -2.52 -9.14
CA LYS A 22 -8.21 -1.96 -9.56
C LYS A 22 -8.95 -2.92 -10.50
N GLU A 23 -8.27 -3.43 -11.52
CA GLU A 23 -8.85 -4.38 -12.48
C GLU A 23 -9.36 -5.64 -11.76
N THR A 24 -8.56 -6.17 -10.82
CA THR A 24 -8.95 -7.32 -9.99
C THR A 24 -10.23 -7.04 -9.19
N LEU A 25 -10.37 -5.83 -8.62
CA LEU A 25 -11.56 -5.47 -7.85
C LEU A 25 -12.77 -5.18 -8.72
N ASP A 26 -12.58 -4.63 -9.91
CA ASP A 26 -13.68 -4.40 -10.87
C ASP A 26 -14.26 -5.72 -11.39
N GLU A 27 -13.45 -6.78 -11.45
CA GLU A 27 -13.85 -8.12 -11.89
C GLU A 27 -14.30 -9.05 -10.75
N LEU A 28 -14.11 -8.65 -9.49
CA LEU A 28 -14.45 -9.47 -8.33
C LEU A 28 -15.98 -9.50 -8.11
N PRO A 29 -16.63 -10.68 -8.12
CA PRO A 29 -18.05 -10.78 -7.83
C PRO A 29 -18.39 -10.34 -6.40
N ASP A 30 -19.55 -9.72 -6.20
CA ASP A 30 -19.96 -9.20 -4.89
C ASP A 30 -20.05 -10.30 -3.83
N GLU A 31 -20.47 -11.51 -4.21
CA GLU A 31 -20.51 -12.68 -3.32
C GLU A 31 -19.13 -13.08 -2.80
N GLU A 32 -18.07 -12.80 -3.55
CA GLU A 32 -16.69 -13.09 -3.16
C GLU A 32 -16.15 -12.03 -2.18
N LEU A 33 -16.73 -10.84 -2.11
CA LEU A 33 -16.30 -9.83 -1.13
C LEU A 33 -16.48 -10.31 0.31
N ILE A 34 -17.55 -11.06 0.58
CA ILE A 34 -17.90 -11.58 1.91
C ILE A 34 -17.42 -13.02 2.12
N TYR A 35 -16.87 -13.66 1.09
CA TYR A 35 -16.33 -15.00 1.21
C TYR A 35 -15.05 -14.98 2.06
N CYS A 36 -14.91 -15.97 2.95
CA CYS A 36 -13.75 -16.06 3.81
C CYS A 36 -12.61 -16.77 3.08
N TYR A 37 -11.76 -15.97 2.44
CA TYR A 37 -10.62 -16.43 1.67
C TYR A 37 -9.42 -16.83 2.50
N PHE A 38 -9.30 -16.31 3.73
CA PHE A 38 -8.06 -16.41 4.47
C PHE A 38 -8.30 -16.65 5.96
N SER A 39 -7.71 -17.71 6.50
CA SER A 39 -7.65 -17.93 7.95
C SER A 39 -6.28 -17.49 8.46
N HIS A 40 -6.22 -16.30 9.06
CA HIS A 40 -5.00 -15.80 9.70
C HIS A 40 -4.78 -16.51 11.05
N PRO A 41 -3.56 -16.99 11.35
CA PRO A 41 -3.28 -17.77 12.56
C PRO A 41 -3.56 -17.03 13.88
N LEU A 42 -3.56 -15.69 13.88
CA LEU A 42 -3.82 -14.88 15.08
C LEU A 42 -5.11 -14.05 15.00
N ALA A 43 -5.58 -13.71 13.80
CA ALA A 43 -6.69 -12.79 13.61
C ALA A 43 -7.98 -13.52 13.19
N GLY A 44 -7.88 -14.84 13.00
CA GLY A 44 -8.99 -15.67 12.56
C GLY A 44 -9.30 -15.45 11.09
N ASN A 45 -10.57 -15.72 10.77
CA ASN A 45 -11.11 -15.67 9.43
C ASN A 45 -11.21 -14.24 8.91
N PHE A 46 -10.71 -14.03 7.69
CA PHE A 46 -10.69 -12.76 6.99
C PHE A 46 -11.44 -12.92 5.67
N THR A 47 -12.39 -12.01 5.44
CA THR A 47 -13.02 -11.84 4.14
C THR A 47 -12.17 -10.95 3.24
N CYS A 48 -12.44 -10.94 1.93
CA CYS A 48 -11.86 -9.95 1.03
C CYS A 48 -12.18 -8.52 1.49
N GLN A 49 -13.41 -8.27 1.96
CA GLN A 49 -13.83 -6.99 2.51
C GLN A 49 -12.99 -6.57 3.72
N ASP A 50 -12.71 -7.47 4.66
CA ASP A 50 -11.85 -7.18 5.82
C ASP A 50 -10.43 -6.80 5.37
N GLY A 51 -9.91 -7.49 4.35
CA GLY A 51 -8.63 -7.18 3.71
C GLY A 51 -8.61 -5.76 3.14
N LEU A 52 -9.65 -5.35 2.43
CA LEU A 52 -9.79 -4.00 1.87
C LEU A 52 -9.84 -2.93 2.97
N VAL A 53 -10.61 -3.17 4.03
CA VAL A 53 -10.69 -2.27 5.19
C VAL A 53 -9.33 -2.16 5.87
N PHE A 54 -8.62 -3.28 6.05
CA PHE A 54 -7.27 -3.30 6.59
C PHE A 54 -6.31 -2.47 5.75
N LEU A 55 -6.29 -2.65 4.42
CA LEU A 55 -5.42 -1.91 3.51
C LEU A 55 -5.63 -0.40 3.62
N ILE A 56 -6.88 0.06 3.65
CA ILE A 56 -7.21 1.49 3.81
C ILE A 56 -6.68 2.01 5.15
N LYS A 57 -6.96 1.28 6.25
CA LYS A 57 -6.48 1.66 7.58
C LYS A 57 -4.95 1.71 7.65
N HIS A 58 -4.29 0.74 7.05
CA HIS A 58 -2.84 0.64 7.01
C HIS A 58 -2.21 1.81 6.25
N LEU A 59 -2.73 2.14 5.08
CA LEU A 59 -2.27 3.30 4.30
C LEU A 59 -2.48 4.62 5.06
N ASN A 60 -3.66 4.81 5.66
CA ASN A 60 -3.96 6.01 6.46
C ASN A 60 -3.06 6.13 7.70
N HIS A 61 -2.69 5.01 8.33
CA HIS A 61 -1.76 4.99 9.45
C HIS A 61 -0.35 5.44 9.04
N HIS A 62 0.11 5.03 7.84
CA HIS A 62 1.44 5.38 7.35
C HIS A 62 1.52 6.76 6.69
N GLN A 63 0.43 7.30 6.17
CA GLN A 63 0.40 8.65 5.57
C GLN A 63 1.08 9.74 6.42
N PRO A 64 0.79 9.91 7.73
CA PRO A 64 1.49 10.92 8.53
C PRO A 64 2.99 10.63 8.72
N GLN A 65 3.42 9.37 8.64
CA GLN A 65 4.82 8.99 8.74
C GLN A 65 5.59 9.42 7.48
N TRP A 66 5.00 9.20 6.30
CA TRP A 66 5.57 9.65 5.02
C TRP A 66 5.64 11.16 4.91
N THR A 67 4.58 11.87 5.33
CA THR A 67 4.59 13.34 5.35
C THR A 67 5.74 13.89 6.17
N LYS A 68 5.98 13.31 7.36
CA LYS A 68 7.10 13.71 8.22
C LYS A 68 8.46 13.41 7.59
N LEU A 69 8.60 12.23 6.99
CA LEU A 69 9.83 11.83 6.32
C LEU A 69 10.15 12.75 5.12
N LEU A 70 9.17 13.03 4.28
CA LEU A 70 9.32 13.91 3.12
C LEU A 70 9.70 15.33 3.53
N ALA A 71 9.04 15.88 4.55
CA ALA A 71 9.39 17.20 5.09
C ALA A 71 10.85 17.25 5.56
N ARG A 72 11.31 16.18 6.22
CA ARG A 72 12.70 16.07 6.67
C ARG A 72 13.68 16.05 5.50
N VAL A 73 13.42 15.20 4.50
CA VAL A 73 14.28 15.09 3.30
C VAL A 73 14.36 16.43 2.56
N MET A 74 13.23 17.14 2.42
CA MET A 74 13.21 18.47 1.78
C MET A 74 14.07 19.49 2.54
N MET A 75 13.95 19.54 3.87
CA MET A 75 14.79 20.43 4.70
C MET A 75 16.28 20.12 4.55
N ASP A 76 16.66 18.85 4.53
CA ASP A 76 18.06 18.43 4.39
C ASP A 76 18.62 18.77 2.99
N LEU A 77 17.80 18.68 1.93
CA LEU A 77 18.18 19.10 0.58
C LEU A 77 18.39 20.62 0.47
N ASP A 78 17.48 21.41 1.08
CA ASP A 78 17.59 22.87 1.08
C ASP A 78 18.82 23.36 1.86
N ALA A 79 19.19 22.66 2.94
CA ALA A 79 20.38 22.97 3.72
C ALA A 79 21.68 22.66 2.98
N ASN A 80 21.72 21.58 2.19
CA ASN A 80 22.90 21.17 1.41
C ASN A 80 23.06 21.93 0.08
N SER A 81 22.06 22.74 -0.30
CA SER A 81 22.09 23.57 -1.52
C SER A 81 22.57 25.00 -1.27
N ARG A 82 22.93 25.34 -0.02
CA ARG A 82 23.50 26.63 0.40
C ARG A 82 24.97 26.49 0.75
#